data_AF-A0A0P9FB53-F1
#
_entry.id   AF-A0A0P9FB53-F1
#
_cell.length_a   1.000
_cell.length_b   1.000
_cell.length_c   1.000
_cell.angle_alpha   90.00
_cell.angle_beta   90.00
_cell.angle_gamma   90.00
#
_symmetry.space_group_name_H-M   'P 1'
#
loop_
_entity.id
_entity.type
_entity.pdbx_description
1 polymer ?
#
loop_
_entity_poly.entity_id
_entity_poly.type
_entity_poly.pdbx_seq_one_letter_code
_entity_poly.pdbx_strand_id
1 'polypeptide(L)'
;MTREVHEEVGVDLSDIRYIASQPWPFPHQVMVGFMARYAGGEIVVDTSELVGAAWFTRDTLPELPPPFSIARQLIERWLKDGAP
;
A
#
# COMPACT_ATOMS: atom_id res chain seq x y z
N MET A 1 3.30 -2.42 -9.38
CA MET A 1 3.58 -1.76 -8.09
C MET A 1 4.12 -0.36 -8.32
N THR A 2 5.37 -0.13 -8.76
CA THR A 2 5.86 1.24 -9.04
C THR A 2 5.00 2.01 -10.03
N ARG A 3 4.66 1.38 -11.17
CA ARG A 3 3.78 1.97 -12.18
C ARG A 3 2.42 2.36 -11.58
N GLU A 4 1.73 1.41 -10.97
CA GLU A 4 0.40 1.63 -10.35
C GLU A 4 0.43 2.78 -9.33
N VAL A 5 1.40 2.80 -8.42
CA VAL A 5 1.47 3.86 -7.39
C VAL A 5 1.73 5.23 -8.02
N HIS A 6 2.57 5.29 -9.06
CA HIS A 6 2.80 6.55 -9.77
C HIS A 6 1.54 7.01 -10.52
N GLU A 7 0.81 6.09 -11.17
CA GLU A 7 -0.42 6.40 -11.90
C GLU A 7 -1.57 6.82 -10.96
N GLU A 8 -1.76 6.12 -9.85
CA GLU A 8 -2.88 6.35 -8.94
C GLU A 8 -2.67 7.56 -8.01
N VAL A 9 -1.44 7.81 -7.56
CA VAL A 9 -1.14 8.84 -6.53
C VAL A 9 0.05 9.75 -6.83
N GLY A 10 0.74 9.62 -7.96
CA GLY A 10 1.82 10.54 -8.37
C GLY A 10 3.14 10.41 -7.58
N VAL A 11 3.33 9.30 -6.86
CA VAL A 11 4.47 9.12 -5.96
C VAL A 11 5.47 8.10 -6.51
N ASP A 12 6.76 8.44 -6.42
CA ASP A 12 7.86 7.55 -6.77
C ASP A 12 8.32 6.72 -5.56
N LEU A 13 8.71 5.48 -5.84
CA LEU A 13 9.07 4.49 -4.83
C LEU A 13 10.48 3.94 -5.04
N SER A 14 11.13 3.59 -3.93
CA SER A 14 12.43 2.91 -3.87
C SER A 14 12.39 1.75 -2.86
N ASP A 15 13.43 0.90 -2.85
CA ASP A 15 13.59 -0.21 -1.90
C ASP A 15 12.33 -1.10 -1.78
N ILE A 16 11.84 -1.57 -2.92
CA ILE A 16 10.62 -2.37 -3.01
C ILE A 16 10.95 -3.80 -2.54
N ARG A 17 10.31 -4.23 -1.45
CA ARG A 17 10.51 -5.54 -0.85
C ARG A 17 9.21 -6.33 -0.82
N TYR A 18 9.28 -7.57 -1.31
CA TYR A 18 8.20 -8.53 -1.19
C TYR A 18 7.98 -8.91 0.29
N ILE A 19 6.72 -9.00 0.72
CA ILE A 19 6.36 -9.37 2.09
C ILE A 19 5.59 -10.68 2.13
N ALA A 20 4.50 -10.79 1.36
CA ALA A 20 3.59 -11.93 1.42
C ALA A 20 2.73 -12.02 0.17
N SER A 21 2.06 -13.15 -0.02
CA SER A 21 1.00 -13.33 -1.00
C SER A 21 -0.23 -13.96 -0.35
N GLN A 22 -1.41 -13.55 -0.81
CA GLN A 22 -2.69 -14.07 -0.34
C GLN A 22 -3.55 -14.46 -1.54
N PRO A 23 -4.10 -15.69 -1.57
CA PRO A 23 -5.12 -16.05 -2.55
C PRO A 23 -6.32 -15.11 -2.41
N TRP A 24 -6.76 -14.52 -3.51
CA TRP A 24 -7.94 -13.68 -3.55
C TRP A 24 -9.00 -14.38 -4.41
N PRO A 25 -10.09 -14.88 -3.79
CA PRO A 25 -11.09 -15.62 -4.51
C PRO A 25 -11.82 -14.69 -5.50
N PHE A 26 -12.03 -15.20 -6.72
CA PHE A 26 -12.67 -14.59 -7.90
C PHE A 26 -11.81 -13.72 -8.86
N PRO A 27 -11.69 -14.11 -10.16
CA PRO A 27 -11.94 -15.44 -10.72
C PRO A 27 -10.86 -16.44 -10.27
N HIS A 28 -9.57 -16.07 -10.31
CA HIS A 28 -8.45 -16.82 -9.73
C HIS A 28 -7.28 -15.85 -9.52
N GLN A 29 -7.32 -15.02 -8.48
CA GLN A 29 -6.32 -13.98 -8.26
C GLN A 29 -5.41 -14.29 -7.08
N VAL A 30 -4.22 -13.72 -7.11
CA VAL A 30 -3.29 -13.70 -5.98
C VAL A 30 -2.93 -12.25 -5.74
N MET A 31 -3.24 -11.75 -4.54
CA MET A 31 -2.71 -10.47 -4.10
C MET A 31 -1.27 -10.67 -3.64
N VAL A 32 -0.36 -9.85 -4.15
CA VAL A 32 1.06 -9.88 -3.79
C VAL A 32 1.37 -8.58 -3.07
N GLY A 33 1.75 -8.70 -1.80
CA GLY A 33 2.01 -7.58 -0.91
C GLY A 33 3.47 -7.18 -0.91
N PHE A 34 3.72 -5.89 -1.11
CA PHE A 34 5.04 -5.27 -1.10
C PHE A 34 5.09 -4.12 -0.10
N MET A 35 6.28 -3.85 0.42
CA MET A 35 6.62 -2.60 1.09
C MET A 35 7.61 -1.83 0.24
N ALA A 36 7.60 -0.51 0.34
CA ALA A 36 8.53 0.36 -0.35
C ALA A 36 8.78 1.63 0.47
N ARG A 37 9.81 2.38 0.08
CA ARG A 37 10.11 3.71 0.61
C ARG A 37 9.71 4.78 -0.40
N TYR A 38 9.19 5.90 0.12
CA TYR A 38 9.01 7.12 -0.67
C TYR A 38 10.35 7.57 -1.27
N ALA A 39 10.37 7.88 -2.56
CA ALA A 39 11.55 8.33 -3.29
C ALA A 39 11.39 9.72 -3.92
N GLY A 40 10.16 10.25 -4.03
CA GLY A 40 9.90 11.55 -4.63
C GLY A 40 8.44 11.70 -5.08
N GLY A 41 8.10 12.88 -5.58
CA GLY A 41 6.77 13.22 -6.09
C GLY A 41 5.85 13.84 -5.03
N GLU A 42 4.70 14.31 -5.48
CA GLU A 42 3.63 14.86 -4.64
C GLU A 42 2.38 14.02 -4.82
N ILE A 43 1.53 13.95 -3.79
CA ILE A 43 0.26 13.22 -3.91
C ILE A 43 -0.62 13.93 -4.93
N VAL A 44 -0.86 13.26 -6.06
CA VAL A 44 -1.81 13.65 -7.10
C VAL A 44 -2.71 12.45 -7.35
N VAL A 45 -3.94 12.51 -6.86
CA VAL A 45 -4.86 11.36 -6.87
C VAL A 45 -5.57 11.26 -8.21
N ASP A 46 -5.52 10.08 -8.84
CA ASP A 46 -6.43 9.74 -9.92
C ASP A 46 -7.83 9.47 -9.34
N THR A 47 -8.71 10.45 -9.52
CA THR A 47 -10.09 10.39 -9.03
C THR A 47 -10.99 9.40 -9.75
N SER A 48 -10.53 8.79 -10.86
CA SER A 48 -11.28 7.73 -11.55
C SER A 48 -11.19 6.38 -10.83
N GLU A 49 -10.11 6.16 -10.06
CA GLU A 49 -9.87 4.93 -9.31
C GLU A 49 -9.98 5.13 -7.80
N LEU A 50 -9.50 6.27 -7.28
CA LEU A 50 -9.41 6.55 -5.85
C LEU A 50 -10.23 7.79 -5.45
N VAL A 51 -10.91 7.71 -4.32
CA VAL A 51 -11.63 8.86 -3.74
C VAL A 51 -10.67 9.84 -3.04
N GLY A 52 -9.50 9.37 -2.61
CA GLY A 52 -8.49 10.19 -1.96
C GLY A 52 -7.27 9.40 -1.49
N ALA A 53 -6.17 10.10 -1.24
CA ALA A 53 -4.94 9.55 -0.67
C ALA A 53 -4.30 10.59 0.25
N ALA A 54 -3.67 10.12 1.33
CA ALA A 54 -2.97 10.97 2.29
C ALA A 54 -1.84 10.20 2.98
N TRP A 55 -0.87 10.94 3.50
CA TRP A 55 0.15 10.40 4.39
C TRP A 55 -0.39 10.28 5.81
N PHE A 56 -0.15 9.13 6.44
CA PHE A 56 -0.57 8.88 7.82
C PHE A 56 0.64 8.59 8.70
N THR A 57 0.66 9.18 9.89
CA THR A 57 1.57 8.78 10.96
C THR A 57 0.99 7.58 11.72
N ARG A 58 1.81 6.94 12.55
CA ARG A 58 1.40 5.77 13.35
C ARG A 58 0.23 6.09 14.29
N ASP A 59 0.16 7.32 14.78
CA ASP A 59 -0.85 7.77 15.75
C ASP A 59 -2.12 8.31 15.09
N THR A 60 -2.13 8.45 13.76
CA THR A 60 -3.22 9.09 13.01
C THR A 60 -3.83 8.15 11.96
N LEU A 61 -3.72 6.84 12.16
CA LEU A 61 -4.28 5.87 11.21
C LEU A 61 -5.82 5.93 11.22
N PRO A 62 -6.46 5.86 10.03
CA PRO A 62 -7.91 5.79 9.94
C PRO A 62 -8.42 4.39 10.32
N GLU A 63 -9.71 4.14 10.13
CA GLU A 63 -10.23 2.78 10.18
C GLU A 63 -9.49 1.88 9.19
N LEU A 64 -9.02 0.75 9.70
CA LEU A 64 -8.14 -0.15 8.97
C LEU A 64 -8.92 -1.34 8.39
N PRO A 65 -8.45 -1.94 7.29
CA PRO A 65 -9.06 -3.13 6.71
C PRO A 65 -9.18 -4.30 7.71
N PRO A 66 -10.03 -5.30 7.43
CA PRO A 66 -10.22 -6.45 8.31
C PRO A 66 -8.91 -7.20 8.62
N PRO A 67 -8.77 -7.79 9.82
CA PRO A 67 -7.53 -8.45 10.28
C PRO A 67 -6.95 -9.52 9.35
N PHE A 68 -7.81 -10.21 8.60
CA PHE A 68 -7.42 -11.32 7.72
C PHE A 68 -6.91 -10.86 6.34
N SER A 69 -7.01 -9.58 6.00
CA SER A 69 -6.61 -9.05 4.70
C SER A 69 -5.10 -8.85 4.58
N ILE A 70 -4.54 -8.99 3.37
CA ILE A 70 -3.12 -8.68 3.10
C ILE A 70 -2.82 -7.21 3.42
N ALA A 71 -3.78 -6.30 3.17
CA ALA A 71 -3.64 -4.88 3.46
C ALA A 71 -3.40 -4.65 4.95
N ARG A 72 -4.19 -5.29 5.83
CA ARG A 72 -3.95 -5.25 7.27
C ARG A 72 -2.56 -5.78 7.62
N GLN A 73 -2.18 -6.94 7.10
CA GLN A 73 -0.90 -7.56 7.41
C GLN A 73 0.28 -6.65 7.05
N LEU A 74 0.22 -5.95 5.92
CA LEU A 74 1.25 -4.98 5.52
C LEU A 74 1.31 -3.78 6.49
N ILE A 75 0.16 -3.22 6.87
CA ILE A 75 0.10 -2.08 7.80
C ILE A 75 0.64 -2.48 9.19
N GLU A 76 0.23 -3.63 9.72
CA GLU A 76 0.71 -4.14 11.02
C GLU A 76 2.21 -4.42 10.99
N ARG A 77 2.72 -4.95 9.88
CA ARG A 77 4.14 -5.17 9.69
C ARG A 77 4.92 -3.85 9.70
N TRP A 78 4.40 -2.80 9.06
CA TRP A 78 5.00 -1.47 9.06
C TRP A 78 4.97 -0.81 10.45
N LEU A 79 3.89 -1.03 11.21
CA LEU A 79 3.79 -0.56 12.60
C LEU A 79 4.84 -1.22 13.50
N LYS A 80 5.07 -2.52 13.31
CA LYS A 80 6.02 -3.30 14.12
C LYS A 80 7.48 -3.05 13.75
N ASP A 81 7.81 -3.15 12.47
CA ASP A 81 9.20 -3.21 11.99
C ASP A 81 9.66 -1.92 11.28
N GLY A 82 8.72 -1.04 10.91
CA GLY A 82 9.00 0.13 10.08
C GLY A 82 8.98 -0.19 8.58
N ALA A 83 9.15 0.86 7.76
CA ALA A 83 9.40 0.68 6.33
C ALA A 83 10.85 0.21 6.11
N PRO A 84 11.11 -0.59 5.06
CA PRO A 84 12.44 -1.10 4.74
C PRO A 84 13.53 -0.03 4.63
#